data_AF-A0A378Q2P7-F1
#
_entry.id   AF-A0A378Q2P7-F1
#
_cell.length_a   1.000
_cell.length_b   1.000
_cell.length_c   1.000
_cell.angle_alpha   90.00
_cell.angle_beta   90.00
_cell.angle_gamma   90.00
#
_symmetry.space_group_name_H-M   'P 1'
#
loop_
_entity.id
_entity.type
_entity.pdbx_description
1 polymer ?
#
loop_
_entity_poly.entity_id
_entity_poly.type
_entity_poly.pdbx_seq_one_letter_code
_entity_poly.pdbx_strand_id
1 'polypeptide(L)' 'MTDKELIEKLGDTTALAKLLGFTEQRVSNWKRRGIPPKVKLENPELFQSTTQTKTPSVN' A
#
# COMPACT_ATOMS: atom_id res chain seq x y z
N MET A 1 -13.56 2.52 0.40
CA MET A 1 -12.10 2.69 0.50
C MET A 1 -11.52 2.52 -0.90
N THR A 2 -10.91 3.56 -1.43
CA THR A 2 -10.27 3.58 -2.75
C THR A 2 -8.81 3.17 -2.63
N ASP A 3 -8.20 2.72 -3.73
CA ASP A 3 -6.77 2.39 -3.78
C ASP A 3 -5.89 3.57 -3.35
N LYS A 4 -6.32 4.81 -3.67
CA LYS A 4 -5.68 6.05 -3.23
C LYS A 4 -5.60 6.13 -1.70
N GLU A 5 -6.73 5.92 -1.02
CA GLU A 5 -6.81 5.98 0.45
C GLU A 5 -6.00 4.85 1.10
N LEU A 6 -5.94 3.68 0.45
CA LEU A 6 -5.13 2.55 0.92
C LEU A 6 -3.64 2.89 0.87
N ILE A 7 -3.17 3.49 -0.24
CA ILE A 7 -1.77 3.93 -0.37
C ILE A 7 -1.43 5.01 0.66
N GLU A 8 -2.33 5.96 0.90
CA GLU A 8 -2.13 7.01 1.91
C GLU A 8 -2.08 6.44 3.34
N LYS A 9 -2.91 5.43 3.66
CA LYS A 9 -2.87 4.77 4.98
C LYS A 9 -1.62 3.91 5.21
N LEU A 10 -1.00 3.40 4.15
CA LEU A 10 0.20 2.55 4.23
C LEU A 10 1.51 3.33 4.44
N GLY A 11 1.46 4.67 4.56
CA GLY A 11 2.63 5.51 4.82
C GLY A 11 3.16 6.25 3.61
N ASP A 12 2.28 6.62 2.67
CA ASP A 12 2.54 7.38 1.44
C ASP A 12 3.19 6.61 0.28
N THR A 13 3.11 7.20 -0.92
CA THR A 13 3.60 6.61 -2.17
C THR A 13 5.09 6.27 -2.12
N THR A 14 5.87 7.06 -1.38
CA THR A 14 7.32 6.91 -1.26
C THR A 14 7.69 5.70 -0.42
N ALA A 15 7.05 5.51 0.74
CA ALA A 15 7.32 4.33 1.57
C ALA A 15 6.88 3.05 0.88
N LEU A 16 5.69 3.07 0.25
CA LEU A 16 5.18 1.92 -0.48
C LEU A 16 6.04 1.57 -1.71
N ALA A 17 6.57 2.58 -2.41
CA ALA A 17 7.50 2.38 -3.51
C ALA A 17 8.80 1.70 -3.05
N LYS A 18 9.40 2.19 -1.95
CA LYS A 18 10.60 1.58 -1.37
C LYS A 18 10.36 0.15 -0.88
N LEU A 19 9.22 -0.08 -0.22
CA LEU A 19 8.86 -1.39 0.32
C LEU A 19 8.65 -2.44 -0.78
N LEU A 20 8.02 -2.04 -1.87
CA LEU A 20 7.74 -2.93 -3.01
C LEU A 20 8.87 -2.98 -4.05
N GLY A 21 9.94 -2.18 -3.89
CA GLY A 21 11.00 -2.04 -4.90
C GLY A 21 10.53 -1.41 -6.21
N PHE A 22 9.49 -0.58 -6.19
CA PHE A 22 9.00 0.16 -7.34
C PHE A 22 9.42 1.63 -7.31
N THR A 23 9.22 2.32 -8.43
CA THR A 23 9.41 3.78 -8.49
C THR A 23 8.20 4.52 -7.92
N GLU A 24 8.45 5.67 -7.30
CA GLU A 24 7.40 6.52 -6.72
C GLU A 24 6.37 6.96 -7.77
N GLN A 25 6.82 7.22 -9.01
CA GLN A 25 5.94 7.53 -10.13
C GLN A 25 4.98 6.38 -10.45
N ARG A 26 5.42 5.13 -10.33
CA ARG A 26 4.56 3.96 -10.57
C ARG A 26 3.46 3.87 -9.52
N VAL A 27 3.81 4.05 -8.24
CA VAL A 27 2.85 4.03 -7.14
C VAL A 27 1.91 5.22 -7.18
N SER A 28 2.41 6.41 -7.55
CA SER A 28 1.58 7.60 -7.77
C SER A 28 0.55 7.39 -8.89
N ASN A 29 0.94 6.72 -9.98
CA ASN A 29 0.01 6.34 -11.04
C ASN A 29 -1.12 5.41 -10.56
N TRP A 30 -0.87 4.57 -9.56
CA TRP A 30 -1.92 3.71 -8.98
C TRP A 30 -2.99 4.50 -8.23
N LYS A 31 -2.66 5.68 -7.67
CA LYS A 31 -3.68 6.56 -7.07
C LYS A 31 -4.74 7.00 -8.07
N ARG A 32 -4.37 7.10 -9.35
CA ARG A 32 -5.27 7.53 -10.44
C ARG A 32 -5.86 6.36 -11.23
N ARG A 33 -5.07 5.31 -11.47
CA ARG A 33 -5.45 4.17 -12.34
C ARG A 33 -5.93 2.94 -11.57
N GLY A 34 -5.76 2.91 -10.25
CA GLY A 34 -5.94 1.73 -9.41
C GLY A 34 -4.66 0.90 -9.29
N ILE A 35 -4.57 0.13 -8.22
CA ILE A 35 -3.44 -0.77 -7.96
C ILE A 35 -3.65 -2.06 -8.77
N PRO A 36 -2.65 -2.53 -9.53
CA PRO A 36 -2.77 -3.76 -10.30
C PRO A 36 -3.16 -4.95 -9.41
N PRO A 37 -4.13 -5.79 -9.81
CA PRO A 37 -4.55 -6.96 -9.03
C PRO A 37 -3.39 -7.89 -8.69
N LYS A 38 -2.45 -8.08 -9.62
CA LYS A 38 -1.24 -8.88 -9.40
C LYS A 38 -0.42 -8.37 -8.21
N VAL A 39 -0.23 -7.05 -8.08
CA VAL A 39 0.53 -6.46 -6.97
C VAL A 39 -0.17 -6.70 -5.64
N LYS A 40 -1.51 -6.65 -5.61
CA LYS A 40 -2.30 -6.96 -4.42
C LYS A 40 -2.16 -8.43 -3.99
N LEU A 41 -2.17 -9.34 -4.96
CA LEU A 41 -2.02 -10.78 -4.72
C LEU A 41 -0.61 -11.17 -4.30
N GLU A 42 0.42 -10.50 -4.84
CA GLU A 42 1.82 -10.72 -4.45
C GLU A 42 2.13 -10.14 -3.06
N ASN A 43 1.35 -9.16 -2.59
CA ASN A 43 1.57 -8.49 -1.31
C ASN A 43 0.30 -8.49 -0.44
N PRO A 44 -0.24 -9.69 -0.10
CA PRO A 44 -1.47 -9.79 0.66
C PRO A 44 -1.34 -9.12 2.03
N GLU A 45 -0.18 -9.18 2.69
CA GLU A 45 0.03 -8.57 4.02
C GLU A 45 -0.13 -7.04 4.01
N LEU A 46 0.24 -6.40 2.90
CA LEU A 46 0.12 -4.94 2.75
C LEU A 46 -1.31 -4.51 2.41
N PHE A 47 -2.04 -5.31 1.62
CA PHE A 47 -3.33 -4.90 1.06
C PHE A 47 -4.56 -5.60 1.70
N GLN A 48 -4.39 -6.72 2.41
CA GLN A 48 -5.46 -7.37 3.19
C GLN A 48 -5.63 -6.78 4.59
N SER A 49 -4.71 -5.93 5.04
CA SER A 49 -4.76 -5.25 6.34
C SER A 49 -5.80 -4.11 6.36
N THR A 50 -7.06 -4.43 6.09
CA THR A 50 -8.21 -3.58 6.44
C THR A 50 -8.76 -3.91 7.83
N THR A 51 -8.17 -4.88 8.54
CA THR A 51 -8.60 -5.32 9.89
C THR A 51 -7.49 -5.44 10.94
N GLN A 52 -6.25 -5.03 10.68
CA GLN A 52 -5.18 -5.13 11.68
C GLN A 52 -4.69 -3.75 12.14
N THR A 53 -5.35 -3.29 13.21
CA THR A 53 -4.72 -2.74 14.42
C THR A 53 -3.35 -2.10 14.23
N LYS A 54 -3.32 -0.77 14.25
CA LYS A 54 -2.23 -0.04 14.92
C LYS A 54 -2.28 -0.42 16.41
N THR A 55 -1.73 -1.57 16.78
CA THR A 55 -1.25 -1.79 18.14
C THR A 55 0.28 -1.76 18.04
N PRO A 56 0.96 -0.72 18.53
CA PRO A 56 2.34 -0.89 18.91
C PRO A 56 2.33 -1.88 20.07
N SER A 57 2.51 -3.17 19.78
CA SER A 57 2.98 -4.12 20.76
C SER A 57 4.47 -3.83 20.93
N VAL A 58 4.77 -2.93 21.86
CA VAL A 58 6.07 -2.83 22.52
C VAL A 58 5.81 -3.01 24.00
N ASN A 59 6.58 -3.94 24.59
CA ASN A 59 6.60 -4.33 26.00
C ASN A 59 6.62 -3.16 26.97
#